data_AF-A0A7J4L8S8-F1
#
_entry.id   AF-A0A7J4L8S8-F1
#
_cell.length_a   1.000
_cell.length_b   1.000
_cell.length_c   1.000
_cell.angle_alpha   90.00
_cell.angle_beta   90.00
_cell.angle_gamma   90.00
#
_symmetry.space_group_name_H-M   'P 1'
#
loop_
_entity.id
_entity.type
_entity.pdbx_description
1 polymer ?
#
loop_
_entity_poly.entity_id
_entity_poly.type
_entity_poly.pdbx_seq_one_letter_code
_entity_poly.pdbx_strand_id
1 'polypeptide(L)'
;MVDVTVLYAASIVMGVLSTVFGFYSLNYAIRENKSALKYYAFAILLMSIGFIIHTSGDYFGGNYADKNLELGLESFAHVMLFIAFTVFAVSAKKTLNLAREFKFR
;
A
#
# COMPACT_ATOMS: atom_id res chain seq x y z
N MET A 1 22.55 10.40 10.40
CA MET A 1 21.53 10.44 9.35
C MET A 1 21.35 9.03 8.82
N VAL A 2 20.12 8.56 8.64
CA VAL A 2 19.86 7.24 8.03
C VAL A 2 20.09 7.39 6.53
N ASP A 3 20.83 6.44 5.94
CA ASP A 3 21.14 6.43 4.51
C ASP A 3 19.87 6.15 3.69
N VAL A 4 19.63 6.93 2.63
CA VAL A 4 18.47 6.76 1.73
C VAL A 4 18.44 5.37 1.08
N THR A 5 19.60 4.76 0.86
CA THR A 5 19.75 3.39 0.37
C THR A 5 19.14 2.37 1.33
N VAL A 6 19.33 2.58 2.64
CA VAL A 6 18.77 1.70 3.68
C VAL A 6 17.25 1.85 3.73
N LEU A 7 16.74 3.08 3.64
CA LEU A 7 15.29 3.34 3.59
C LEU A 7 14.65 2.73 2.34
N TYR A 8 15.31 2.85 1.19
CA TYR A 8 14.84 2.28 -0.06
C TYR A 8 14.78 0.74 0.01
N ALA A 9 15.86 0.09 0.44
CA ALA A 9 15.87 -1.36 0.61
C ALA A 9 14.82 -1.84 1.63
N ALA A 10 14.67 -1.14 2.76
CA ALA A 10 13.66 -1.44 3.76
C ALA A 10 12.24 -1.31 3.20
N SER A 11 11.97 -0.28 2.39
CA SER A 11 10.65 -0.07 1.77
C SER A 11 10.25 -1.22 0.84
N ILE A 12 11.21 -1.77 0.09
CA ILE A 12 10.98 -2.94 -0.77
C ILE A 12 10.66 -4.17 0.07
N VAL A 13 11.52 -4.47 1.06
CA VAL A 13 11.34 -5.66 1.92
C VAL A 13 10.00 -5.59 2.65
N MET A 14 9.68 -4.46 3.27
CA MET A 14 8.43 -4.26 3.99
C MET A 14 7.22 -4.30 3.06
N GLY A 15 7.33 -3.74 1.85
CA GLY A 15 6.26 -3.76 0.85
C GLY A 15 5.95 -5.18 0.37
N VAL A 16 6.98 -5.98 0.10
CA VAL A 16 6.83 -7.40 -0.28
C VAL A 16 6.19 -8.19 0.86
N LEU A 17 6.71 -8.07 2.09
CA LEU A 17 6.18 -8.78 3.25
C LEU A 17 4.72 -8.40 3.51
N SER A 18 4.41 -7.10 3.51
CA SER A 18 3.05 -6.59 3.73
C SER A 18 2.08 -7.11 2.67
N THR A 19 2.49 -7.11 1.41
CA THR A 19 1.70 -7.65 0.30
C THR A 19 1.45 -9.15 0.48
N VAL A 20 2.51 -9.93 0.76
CA VAL A 20 2.40 -11.38 0.99
C VAL A 20 1.44 -11.68 2.14
N PHE A 21 1.60 -11.03 3.30
CA PHE A 21 0.71 -11.23 4.43
C PHE A 21 -0.73 -10.76 4.14
N GLY A 22 -0.87 -9.66 3.39
CA GLY A 22 -2.16 -9.14 2.94
C GLY A 22 -2.93 -10.18 2.13
N PHE A 23 -2.30 -10.81 1.13
CA PHE A 23 -2.93 -11.89 0.35
C PHE A 23 -3.06 -13.19 1.14
N TYR A 24 -2.10 -13.53 1.99
CA TYR A 24 -2.15 -14.73 2.84
C TYR A 24 -3.35 -14.71 3.79
N SER A 25 -3.75 -13.53 4.27
CA SER A 25 -4.94 -13.36 5.12
C SER A 25 -6.24 -13.86 4.47
N LEU A 26 -6.31 -13.90 3.13
CA LEU A 26 -7.48 -14.40 2.39
C LEU A 26 -7.73 -15.90 2.59
N ASN A 27 -6.73 -16.66 3.00
CA ASN A 27 -6.86 -18.08 3.32
C ASN A 27 -7.62 -18.32 4.63
N TYR A 28 -7.64 -17.32 5.51
CA TYR A 28 -8.35 -17.34 6.80
C TYR A 28 -9.67 -16.58 6.75
N ALA A 29 -10.05 -16.07 5.57
CA ALA A 29 -11.27 -15.32 5.38
C ALA A 29 -12.50 -16.22 5.47
N ILE A 30 -13.48 -15.81 6.30
CA ILE A 30 -14.84 -16.35 6.22
C ILE A 30 -15.48 -15.88 4.91
N ARG A 31 -16.44 -16.64 4.38
CA ARG A 31 -17.02 -16.40 3.05
C ARG A 31 -17.58 -14.98 2.91
N GLU A 32 -18.18 -14.48 3.98
CA GLU A 32 -18.87 -13.20 4.08
C GLU A 32 -17.89 -12.00 4.00
N ASN A 33 -16.72 -12.09 4.63
CA ASN A 33 -15.73 -11.00 4.66
C ASN A 33 -14.69 -11.09 3.53
N LYS A 34 -14.66 -12.19 2.77
CA LYS A 34 -13.66 -12.45 1.73
C LYS A 34 -13.59 -11.36 0.67
N SER A 35 -14.74 -10.76 0.31
CA SER A 35 -14.74 -9.62 -0.63
C SER A 35 -14.01 -8.41 -0.05
N ALA A 36 -14.31 -8.01 1.19
CA ALA A 36 -13.69 -6.85 1.83
C ALA A 36 -12.17 -7.03 2.00
N LEU A 37 -11.74 -8.24 2.41
CA LEU A 37 -10.31 -8.57 2.53
C LEU A 37 -9.57 -8.56 1.18
N LYS A 38 -10.23 -8.90 0.06
CA LYS A 38 -9.61 -8.78 -1.27
C LYS A 38 -9.29 -7.32 -1.61
N TYR A 39 -10.22 -6.39 -1.35
CA TYR A 39 -9.96 -4.95 -1.53
C TYR A 39 -8.85 -4.47 -0.60
N TYR A 40 -8.83 -4.94 0.65
CA TYR A 40 -7.78 -4.61 1.61
C TYR A 40 -6.39 -5.06 1.14
N ALA A 41 -6.26 -6.31 0.70
CA ALA A 41 -5.00 -6.86 0.16
C ALA A 41 -4.55 -6.10 -1.09
N PHE A 42 -5.47 -5.75 -1.99
CA PHE A 42 -5.17 -4.95 -3.18
C PHE A 42 -4.73 -3.52 -2.81
N ALA A 43 -5.35 -2.91 -1.80
CA ALA A 43 -4.93 -1.61 -1.30
C ALA A 43 -3.52 -1.65 -0.69
N ILE A 44 -3.16 -2.70 0.06
CA ILE A 44 -1.79 -2.90 0.57
C ILE A 44 -0.79 -3.00 -0.58
N LEU A 45 -1.11 -3.74 -1.63
CA LEU A 45 -0.24 -3.86 -2.81
C LEU A 45 0.00 -2.49 -3.45
N LEU A 46 -1.06 -1.73 -3.74
CA LEU A 46 -0.95 -0.40 -4.34
C LEU A 46 -0.18 0.56 -3.44
N MET A 47 -0.44 0.54 -2.14
CA MET A 47 0.26 1.34 -1.15
C MET A 47 1.76 1.00 -1.11
N SER A 48 2.10 -0.29 -1.14
CA SER A 48 3.49 -0.76 -1.16
C SER A 48 4.22 -0.30 -2.42
N ILE A 49 3.59 -0.41 -3.58
CA ILE A 49 4.15 0.10 -4.85
C ILE A 49 4.33 1.62 -4.77
N GLY A 50 3.32 2.36 -4.29
CA GLY A 50 3.40 3.82 -4.12
C GLY A 50 4.56 4.24 -3.23
N PHE A 51 4.73 3.60 -2.07
CA PHE A 51 5.86 3.87 -1.17
C PHE A 51 7.20 3.54 -1.81
N ILE A 52 7.35 2.39 -2.48
CA ILE A 52 8.60 2.01 -3.16
C ILE A 52 8.95 3.03 -4.25
N ILE A 53 7.97 3.52 -5.01
CA ILE A 53 8.20 4.53 -6.04
C ILE A 53 8.59 5.87 -5.40
N HIS A 54 7.95 6.24 -4.29
CA HIS A 54 8.30 7.46 -3.55
C HIS A 54 9.76 7.41 -3.10
N THR A 55 10.18 6.36 -2.39
CA THR A 55 11.58 6.20 -1.96
C THR A 55 12.54 5.98 -3.13
N SER A 56 12.06 5.49 -4.28
CA SER A 56 12.85 5.48 -5.51
C SER A 56 13.14 6.91 -5.98
N GLY A 57 12.16 7.81 -5.89
CA GLY A 57 12.34 9.25 -6.14
C GLY A 57 13.47 9.82 -5.30
N ASP A 58 13.42 9.61 -3.98
CA ASP A 58 14.46 10.05 -3.05
C ASP A 58 15.84 9.45 -3.39
N TYR A 59 15.88 8.15 -3.69
CA TYR A 59 17.12 7.44 -3.98
C TYR A 59 17.76 7.88 -5.30
N PHE A 60 16.99 7.97 -6.38
CA PHE A 60 17.51 8.32 -7.71
C PHE A 60 17.68 9.85 -7.86
N GLY A 61 16.75 10.65 -7.35
CA GLY A 61 16.85 12.11 -7.33
C GLY A 61 18.06 12.60 -6.53
N GLY A 62 18.27 12.03 -5.34
CA GLY A 62 19.40 12.36 -4.48
C GLY A 62 20.76 11.90 -5.02
N ASN A 63 20.86 10.68 -5.56
CA ASN A 63 22.14 10.14 -6.03
C ASN A 63 22.55 10.61 -7.44
N TYR A 64 21.58 10.95 -8.30
CA TYR A 64 21.85 11.35 -9.70
C TYR A 64 21.56 12.84 -9.95
N ALA A 65 21.14 13.59 -8.92
CA ALA A 65 20.84 15.03 -8.97
C ALA A 65 19.78 15.43 -10.03
N ASP A 66 18.90 14.49 -10.42
CA ASP A 66 17.82 14.74 -11.37
C ASP A 66 16.51 15.07 -10.65
N LYS A 67 16.30 16.36 -10.39
CA LYS A 67 15.10 16.89 -9.73
C LYS A 67 13.81 16.64 -10.51
N ASN A 68 13.88 16.53 -11.83
CA ASN A 68 12.67 16.29 -12.63
C ASN A 68 12.20 14.84 -12.47
N LEU A 69 13.15 13.90 -12.38
CA LEU A 69 12.86 12.50 -12.09
C LEU A 69 12.29 12.33 -10.68
N GLU A 70 12.89 12.98 -9.68
CA GLU A 70 12.41 12.99 -8.29
C GLU A 70 10.95 13.43 -8.20
N LEU A 71 10.64 14.65 -8.68
CA LEU A 71 9.29 15.22 -8.66
C LEU A 71 8.29 14.38 -9.45
N GLY A 72 8.73 13.77 -10.56
CA GLY A 72 7.90 12.90 -11.38
C GLY A 72 7.51 11.61 -10.65
N LEU A 73 8.48 10.94 -10.02
CA LEU A 73 8.25 9.71 -9.25
C LEU A 73 7.43 9.99 -7.99
N GLU A 74 7.74 11.07 -7.27
CA GLU A 74 6.96 11.50 -6.10
C GLU A 74 5.49 11.77 -6.47
N SER A 75 5.25 12.54 -7.53
CA SER A 75 3.88 12.85 -7.97
C SER A 75 3.10 11.59 -8.35
N PHE A 76 3.74 10.67 -9.07
CA PHE A 76 3.14 9.39 -9.44
C PHE A 76 2.85 8.51 -8.21
N ALA A 77 3.78 8.45 -7.26
CA ALA A 77 3.60 7.75 -6.00
C ALA A 77 2.37 8.27 -5.23
N HIS A 78 2.20 9.59 -5.13
CA HIS A 78 1.05 10.18 -4.42
C HIS A 78 -0.29 9.84 -5.10
N VAL A 79 -0.35 9.80 -6.43
CA VAL A 79 -1.55 9.34 -7.15
C VAL A 79 -1.85 7.89 -6.82
N MET A 80 -0.84 7.02 -6.81
CA MET A 80 -1.01 5.61 -6.41
C MET A 80 -1.49 5.46 -4.97
N LEU A 81 -0.90 6.22 -4.03
CA LEU A 81 -1.29 6.23 -2.63
C LEU A 81 -2.74 6.71 -2.46
N PHE A 82 -3.15 7.75 -3.19
CA PHE A 82 -4.53 8.22 -3.19
C PHE A 82 -5.53 7.15 -3.66
N ILE A 83 -5.19 6.42 -4.73
CA ILE A 83 -5.99 5.28 -5.21
C ILE A 83 -6.04 4.20 -4.12
N ALA A 84 -4.91 3.86 -3.49
CA ALA A 84 -4.86 2.88 -2.41
C ALA A 84 -5.77 3.28 -1.23
N PHE A 85 -5.75 4.55 -0.79
CA PHE A 85 -6.63 5.06 0.26
C PHE A 85 -8.11 4.97 -0.13
N THR A 86 -8.44 5.24 -1.38
CA THR A 86 -9.81 5.09 -1.89
C THR A 86 -10.27 3.63 -1.79
N VAL A 87 -9.39 2.68 -2.15
CA VAL A 87 -9.67 1.24 -2.03
C VAL A 87 -9.79 0.81 -0.56
N PHE A 88 -8.94 1.33 0.34
CA PHE A 88 -9.07 1.10 1.78
C PHE A 88 -10.42 1.60 2.31
N ALA A 89 -10.87 2.78 1.90
CA ALA A 89 -12.17 3.32 2.31
C ALA A 89 -13.33 2.42 1.84
N VAL A 90 -13.26 1.90 0.62
CA VAL A 90 -14.26 0.94 0.10
C VAL A 90 -14.23 -0.37 0.90
N SER A 91 -13.04 -0.90 1.20
CA SER A 91 -12.89 -2.10 2.03
C SER A 91 -13.48 -1.89 3.44
N ALA A 92 -13.13 -0.78 4.10
CA ALA A 92 -13.62 -0.44 5.43
C ALA A 92 -15.14 -0.30 5.46
N LYS A 93 -15.74 0.35 4.45
CA LYS A 93 -17.20 0.46 4.32
C LYS A 93 -17.86 -0.91 4.21
N LYS A 94 -17.28 -1.85 3.45
CA LYS A 94 -17.80 -3.21 3.35
C LYS A 94 -17.72 -3.95 4.68
N THR A 95 -16.60 -3.85 5.38
CA THR A 95 -16.43 -4.45 6.71
C THR A 95 -17.45 -3.89 7.71
N LEU A 96 -17.70 -2.58 7.70
CA LEU A 96 -18.70 -1.94 8.57
C LEU A 96 -20.12 -2.44 8.29
N ASN A 97 -20.48 -2.58 7.00
CA ASN A 97 -21.79 -3.11 6.63
C ASN A 97 -21.98 -4.55 7.12
N LEU A 98 -20.96 -5.40 6.94
CA LEU A 98 -20.98 -6.78 7.45
C LEU A 98 -21.10 -6.81 8.98
N ALA A 99 -20.33 -5.99 9.71
CA ALA A 99 -20.42 -5.94 11.17
C ALA A 99 -21.84 -5.58 11.64
N ARG A 100 -22.49 -4.62 10.98
CA ARG A 100 -23.89 -4.23 11.25
C ARG A 100 -24.88 -5.35 10.93
N GLU A 101 -24.75 -6.01 9.79
CA GLU A 101 -25.61 -7.13 9.37
C GLU A 101 -25.56 -8.29 10.36
N PHE A 102 -24.37 -8.63 10.84
CA PHE A 102 -24.16 -9.73 11.78
C PHE A 102 -24.28 -9.32 13.26
N LYS A 103 -24.67 -8.07 13.54
CA LYS A 103 -24.81 -7.51 14.90
C LYS A 103 -23.57 -7.71 15.79
N PHE A 104 -22.38 -7.77 15.18
CA PHE A 104 -21.15 -7.67 15.95
C PHE A 104 -21.15 -6.28 16.59
N ARG A 105 -21.22 -6.24 17.92
CA ARG A 105 -21.11 -5.01 18.71
C ARG A 105 -19.71 -4.47 18.66
#